data_AF-A0A3G9GW73-F1
#
_entry.id   AF-A0A3G9GW73-F1
#
_cell.length_a   1.000
_cell.length_b   1.000
_cell.length_c   1.000
_cell.angle_alpha   90.00
_cell.angle_beta   90.00
_cell.angle_gamma   90.00
#
_symmetry.space_group_name_H-M   'P 1'
#
loop_
_entity.id
_entity.type
_entity.pdbx_description
1 polymer ?
#
loop_
_entity_poly.entity_id
_entity_poly.type
_entity_poly.pdbx_seq_one_letter_code
_entity_poly.pdbx_strand_id
1 'polypeptide(L)' 'MKYFLILPILLTIQGCVYFNEEGISTKRYRDCIEYYDIQGKYRCECDENLIDYDQMDDKLLKGDK' A
#
# COMPACT_ATOMS: atom_id res chain seq x y z
N MET A 1 -19.25 -28.99 11.69
CA MET A 1 -17.81 -29.21 11.99
C MET A 1 -16.90 -29.26 10.75
N LYS A 2 -17.32 -28.89 9.53
CA LYS A 2 -16.44 -28.91 8.34
C LYS A 2 -15.63 -27.62 8.12
N TYR A 3 -16.15 -26.49 8.58
CA TYR A 3 -15.55 -25.16 8.37
C TYR A 3 -14.49 -24.77 9.42
N PHE A 4 -14.30 -25.59 10.46
CA PHE A 4 -13.41 -25.28 11.58
C PHE A 4 -11.93 -25.19 11.15
N LEU A 5 -11.56 -25.84 10.05
CA LEU A 5 -10.21 -25.79 9.48
C LEU A 5 -9.98 -24.61 8.54
N ILE A 6 -11.03 -23.92 8.07
CA ILE A 6 -10.89 -22.80 7.12
C ILE A 6 -10.45 -21.52 7.84
N LEU A 7 -10.94 -21.30 9.06
CA LEU A 7 -10.61 -20.12 9.87
C LEU A 7 -9.10 -19.95 10.13
N PRO A 8 -8.34 -20.98 10.58
CA PRO A 8 -6.90 -20.82 10.80
C PRO A 8 -6.12 -20.59 9.50
N ILE A 9 -6.55 -21.15 8.37
CA ILE A 9 -5.91 -20.96 7.06
C ILE A 9 -6.02 -19.50 6.60
N LEU A 10 -7.16 -18.84 6.84
CA LEU A 10 -7.34 -17.43 6.50
C LEU A 10 -6.47 -16.50 7.37
N LEU A 11 -6.18 -16.91 8.61
CA LEU A 11 -5.35 -16.14 9.54
C LEU A 11 -3.86 -16.17 9.18
N THR A 12 -3.36 -17.20 8.48
CA THR A 12 -1.95 -17.27 8.06
C THR A 12 -1.62 -16.40 6.85
N ILE A 13 -2.61 -15.95 6.08
CA ILE A 13 -2.42 -15.11 4.87
C ILE A 13 -2.17 -13.63 5.24
N GLN A 14 -2.45 -13.23 6.49
CA GLN A 14 -2.26 -11.86 6.99
C GLN A 14 -0.79 -11.39 7.02
N GLY A 15 0.18 -12.28 6.77
CA GLY A 15 1.61 -11.97 6.82
C GLY A 15 2.21 -11.37 5.55
N CYS A 16 1.48 -11.34 4.43
CA CYS A 16 2.00 -10.88 3.13
C CYS A 16 1.48 -9.51 2.71
N VAL A 17 0.48 -8.98 3.41
CA VAL A 17 -0.16 -7.69 3.12
C VAL A 17 -0.09 -6.83 4.37
N TYR A 18 0.47 -5.64 4.22
CA TYR A 18 0.65 -4.65 5.27
C TYR A 18 -0.19 -3.42 4.97
N PHE A 19 -0.80 -2.87 6.00
CA PHE A 19 -1.49 -1.59 5.96
C PHE A 19 -0.53 -0.55 6.55
N ASN A 20 -0.16 0.45 5.76
CA ASN A 20 0.67 1.58 6.18
C ASN A 20 -0.14 2.87 6.17
N GLU A 21 0.49 4.00 6.52
CA GLU A 21 -0.19 5.31 6.62
C GLU A 21 -0.74 5.80 5.27
N GLU A 22 -0.14 5.35 4.18
CA GLU A 22 -0.41 5.84 2.82
C GLU A 22 -1.24 4.84 1.99
N GLY A 23 -1.41 3.59 2.44
CA GLY A 23 -2.09 2.56 1.68
C GLY A 23 -1.90 1.11 2.15
N ILE A 24 -2.02 0.19 1.18
CA ILE A 24 -1.86 -1.27 1.35
C ILE A 24 -0.68 -1.75 0.50
N SER A 25 0.31 -2.39 1.11
CA SER A 25 1.55 -2.82 0.44
C SER A 25 1.94 -4.26 0.79
N THR A 26 2.83 -4.88 0.00
CA THR A 26 3.50 -6.14 0.37
C THR A 26 4.72 -5.90 1.25
N LYS A 27 5.14 -4.64 1.41
CA LYS A 27 6.20 -4.21 2.32
C LYS A 27 5.62 -3.49 3.53
N ARG A 28 6.22 -3.71 4.70
CA ARG A 28 5.78 -3.09 5.95
C ARG A 28 6.06 -1.59 6.00
N TYR A 29 7.18 -1.16 5.43
CA TYR A 29 7.58 0.23 5.29
C TYR A 29 7.82 0.52 3.81
N ARG A 30 7.51 1.74 3.39
CA ARG A 30 7.76 2.18 2.03
C ARG A 30 9.25 2.52 1.89
N ASP A 31 9.89 1.96 0.88
CA ASP A 31 11.27 2.32 0.55
C ASP A 31 11.22 3.62 -0.28
N CYS A 32 11.84 4.67 0.25
CA CYS A 32 11.94 5.96 -0.42
C CYS A 32 13.41 6.28 -0.71
N ILE A 33 13.68 6.66 -1.96
CA ILE A 33 14.98 7.13 -2.41
C ILE A 33 14.96 8.65 -2.40
N GLU A 34 15.80 9.22 -1.54
CA GLU A 34 15.99 10.67 -1.43
C GLU A 34 17.23 11.10 -2.20
N TYR A 35 17.08 12.08 -3.10
CA TYR A 35 18.20 12.58 -3.90
C TYR A 35 17.96 14.02 -4.37
N TYR A 36 19.03 14.67 -4.85
CA TYR A 36 18.94 15.95 -5.54
C TYR A 36 19.05 15.73 -7.04
N ASP A 37 18.13 16.30 -7.81
CA ASP A 37 18.18 16.20 -9.27
C ASP A 37 19.31 17.08 -9.86
N ILE A 38 19.52 16.99 -11.17
CA ILE A 38 20.57 17.75 -11.88
C ILE A 38 20.42 19.28 -11.75
N GLN A 39 19.26 19.77 -11.32
CA GLN A 39 18.98 21.19 -11.07
C GLN A 39 19.19 21.55 -9.60
N GLY A 40 19.63 20.60 -8.76
CA GLY A 40 19.80 20.77 -7.32
C GLY A 40 18.48 20.78 -6.55
N LYS A 41 17.39 20.28 -7.13
CA LYS A 41 16.09 20.21 -6.43
C LYS A 41 15.96 18.88 -5.70
N TYR A 42 15.57 18.95 -4.42
CA TYR A 42 15.28 17.76 -3.61
C TYR A 42 14.09 16.98 -4.20
N ARG A 43 14.27 15.66 -4.31
CA ARG A 43 13.27 14.69 -4.75
C ARG A 43 13.24 13.54 -3.74
N CYS A 44 12.03 13.06 -3.47
CA CYS A 44 11.76 11.85 -2.73
C CYS A 44 10.88 10.99 -3.62
N GLU A 45 11.42 9.87 -4.08
CA GLU A 45 10.71 8.89 -4.90
C GLU A 45 10.51 7.64 -4.07
N CYS A 46 9.26 7.22 -3.93
CA CYS A 46 8.93 6.06 -3.13
C CYS A 46 8.26 4.97 -3.97
N ASP A 47 8.45 3.72 -3.55
CA ASP A 47 7.74 2.59 -4.16
C ASP A 47 6.21 2.77 -4.06
N GLU A 48 5.50 2.43 -5.13
CA GLU A 48 4.04 2.44 -5.16
C GLU A 48 3.45 1.36 -4.23
N ASN A 49 2.35 1.67 -3.56
CA ASN A 49 1.57 0.66 -2.84
C ASN A 49 0.73 -0.17 -3.83
N LEU A 50 0.18 -1.31 -3.40
CA LEU A 50 -0.85 -2.00 -4.21
C LEU A 50 -2.10 -1.14 -4.34
N ILE A 51 -2.43 -0.42 -3.25
CA ILE A 51 -3.54 0.52 -3.19
C ILE A 51 -3.06 1.72 -2.38
N ASP A 52 -3.01 2.90 -2.99
CA ASP A 52 -2.79 4.16 -2.29
C ASP A 52 -4.13 4.80 -1.91
N TYR A 53 -4.23 5.29 -0.68
CA TYR A 53 -5.48 5.88 -0.17
C TYR A 53 -5.84 7.18 -0.89
N ASP A 54 -4.85 7.97 -1.31
CA ASP A 54 -5.07 9.22 -2.04
C ASP A 54 -5.75 9.00 -3.42
N GLN A 55 -5.40 7.90 -4.10
CA GLN A 55 -6.03 7.49 -5.35
C GLN A 55 -7.46 6.97 -5.12
N MET A 56 -7.74 6.40 -3.95
CA MET A 56 -9.11 6.01 -3.59
C MET A 56 -9.97 7.25 -3.31
N ASP A 57 -9.43 8.23 -2.60
CA ASP A 57 -10.12 9.50 -2.34
C ASP A 57 -10.43 10.24 -3.65
N ASP A 58 -9.49 10.29 -4.60
CA ASP A 58 -9.75 10.93 -5.89
C ASP A 58 -10.83 10.20 -6.71
N LYS A 59 -10.87 8.86 -6.68
CA LYS A 59 -11.93 8.06 -7.32
C LYS A 59 -13.29 8.20 -6.62
N LEU A 60 -13.30 8.28 -5.30
CA LEU A 60 -14.51 8.51 -4.51
C LEU A 60 -15.05 9.94 -4.70
N LEU A 61 -14.18 10.94 -4.78
CA LEU A 61 -14.54 12.34 -4.98
C LEU A 61 -14.93 12.64 -6.43
N LYS A 62 -14.35 11.95 -7.42
CA LYS A 62 -14.70 12.13 -8.84
C LYS A 62 -15.89 11.31 -9.29
N GLY A 63 -16.34 10.33 -8.49
CA GLY A 63 -17.54 9.53 -8.69
C GLY A 63 -17.65 8.96 -10.10
N ASP A 64 -17.28 7.68 -10.27
CA ASP A 64 -17.43 6.89 -11.50
C ASP A 64 -18.51 7.47 -12.44
N LYS A 65 -18.07 8.22 -13.45
CA LYS A 65 -18.90 8.61 -14.60
C LYS A 65 -18.84 7.52 -15.64
#